data_AF-A0A3R1ATE7-F1
#
_entry.id   AF-A0A3R1ATE7-F1
#
_cell.length_a   1.000
_cell.length_b   1.000
_cell.length_c   1.000
_cell.angle_alpha   90.00
_cell.angle_beta   90.00
_cell.angle_gamma   90.00
#
_symmetry.space_group_name_H-M   'P 1'
#
loop_
_entity.id
_entity.type
_entity.pdbx_description
1 polymer ?
#
loop_
_entity_poly.entity_id
_entity_poly.type
_entity_poly.pdbx_seq_one_letter_code
_entity_poly.pdbx_strand_id
1 'polypeptide(L)'
;MKLDQANSRQSLPKLGWIRYRNSREVVGEVKNVTVNPSCGKWYVSIQTEYEVPDPAHNAASIVGLDAGVTKLATLSDGTVYQPVNSFKANQRKLAALQRRLSRKVKFSLSETEAENPVPVLAYCQYPARLPSQSHQ
;
A
#
# COMPACT_ATOMS: atom_id res chain seq x y z
N MET A 1 -3.98 11.31 -17.80
CA MET A 1 -2.52 11.12 -17.63
C MET A 1 -2.05 10.01 -18.55
N LYS A 2 -0.80 9.99 -19.01
CA LYS A 2 -0.30 8.95 -19.94
C LYS A 2 0.71 8.04 -19.24
N LEU A 3 0.50 6.73 -19.36
CA LEU A 3 1.37 5.69 -18.81
C LEU A 3 1.84 4.79 -19.95
N ASP A 4 3.15 4.59 -20.05
CA ASP A 4 3.79 3.65 -20.96
C ASP A 4 4.46 2.55 -20.11
N GLN A 5 3.71 1.48 -19.88
CA GLN A 5 4.15 0.39 -19.00
C GLN A 5 5.30 -0.42 -19.62
N ALA A 6 5.26 -0.64 -20.94
CA ALA A 6 6.27 -1.42 -21.67
C ALA A 6 7.67 -0.81 -21.50
N ASN A 7 7.77 0.52 -21.54
CA ASN A 7 9.04 1.22 -21.31
C ASN A 7 9.23 1.70 -19.87
N SER A 8 8.28 1.40 -18.97
CA SER A 8 8.22 1.87 -17.59
C SER A 8 8.38 3.39 -17.48
N ARG A 9 7.53 4.13 -18.19
CA ARG A 9 7.51 5.60 -18.21
C ARG A 9 6.15 6.15 -17.82
N GLN A 10 6.17 7.18 -16.98
CA GLN A 10 4.98 7.93 -16.60
C GLN A 10 5.13 9.37 -17.10
N SER A 11 4.10 9.88 -17.79
CA SER A 11 4.04 11.27 -18.18
C SER A 11 3.46 12.11 -17.04
N LEU A 12 4.20 13.13 -16.60
CA LEU A 12 3.78 14.08 -15.58
C LEU A 12 3.58 15.48 -16.18
N PRO A 13 2.59 16.26 -15.68
CA PRO A 13 2.48 17.67 -16.06
C PRO A 13 3.79 18.41 -15.76
N LYS A 14 4.26 19.22 -16.71
CA LYS A 14 5.50 20.03 -16.64
C LYS A 14 6.82 19.27 -16.70
N LEU A 15 6.89 18.02 -16.23
CA LEU A 15 8.13 17.24 -16.20
C LEU A 15 8.30 16.30 -17.41
N GLY A 16 7.23 16.05 -18.16
CA GLY A 16 7.30 15.17 -19.32
C GLY A 16 7.38 13.69 -18.92
N TRP A 17 8.08 12.89 -19.74
CA TRP A 17 8.20 11.45 -19.52
C TRP A 17 9.32 11.13 -18.53
N ILE A 18 8.96 10.50 -17.42
CA ILE A 18 9.92 10.06 -16.40
C ILE A 18 9.91 8.53 -16.35
N ARG A 19 11.12 7.95 -16.28
CA ARG A 19 11.30 6.52 -16.06
C ARG A 19 11.07 6.19 -14.59
N TYR A 20 10.37 5.09 -14.35
CA TYR A 20 10.15 4.56 -13.01
C TYR A 20 10.54 3.07 -12.99
N ARG A 21 10.84 2.54 -11.80
CA ARG A 21 10.96 1.09 -11.60
C ARG A 21 9.57 0.53 -11.31
N ASN A 22 9.11 -0.33 -12.21
CA ASN A 22 7.80 -0.95 -12.10
C ASN A 22 7.78 -2.00 -10.98
N SER A 23 6.88 -1.84 -10.00
CA SER A 23 6.67 -2.82 -8.93
C SER A 23 5.50 -3.75 -9.18
N ARG A 24 4.56 -3.38 -10.07
CA ARG A 24 3.37 -4.16 -10.41
C ARG A 24 2.74 -3.67 -11.71
N GLU A 25 2.19 -4.60 -12.47
CA GLU A 25 1.38 -4.26 -13.63
C GLU A 25 0.20 -3.38 -13.22
N VAL A 26 -0.08 -2.37 -14.05
CA VAL A 26 -1.16 -1.42 -13.85
C VAL A 26 -2.34 -1.88 -14.70
N VAL A 27 -3.40 -2.33 -14.03
CA VAL A 27 -4.63 -2.77 -14.69
C VAL A 27 -5.66 -1.66 -14.63
N GLY A 28 -6.37 -1.42 -15.74
CA GLY A 28 -7.43 -0.43 -15.83
C GLY A 28 -7.01 0.94 -16.35
N GLU A 29 -7.93 1.89 -16.22
CA GLU A 29 -7.74 3.28 -16.62
C GLU A 29 -7.07 4.09 -15.50
N VAL A 30 -5.98 4.78 -15.79
CA VAL A 30 -5.27 5.63 -14.82
C VAL A 30 -6.04 6.93 -14.57
N LYS A 31 -6.55 7.09 -13.33
CA LYS A 31 -7.27 8.31 -12.89
C LYS A 31 -6.35 9.34 -12.27
N ASN A 32 -5.42 8.92 -11.42
CA ASN A 32 -4.55 9.83 -10.67
C ASN A 32 -3.15 9.26 -10.55
N VAL A 33 -2.16 10.14 -10.46
CA VAL A 33 -0.77 9.82 -10.25
C VAL A 33 -0.19 10.78 -9.23
N THR A 34 0.21 10.26 -8.07
CA THR A 34 0.79 11.03 -6.98
C THR A 34 2.27 10.72 -6.85
N VAL A 35 3.12 11.75 -6.84
CA VAL A 35 4.56 11.60 -6.63
C VAL A 35 4.88 12.04 -5.21
N ASN A 36 5.46 11.16 -4.40
CA ASN A 36 5.89 11.48 -3.04
C ASN A 36 7.36 11.11 -2.79
N PRO A 37 8.11 11.92 -2.04
CA PRO A 37 9.40 11.52 -1.50
C PRO A 37 9.18 10.76 -0.17
N SER A 38 9.88 9.64 0.00
CA SER A 38 9.89 8.87 1.25
C SER A 38 11.21 8.11 1.40
N CYS A 39 11.78 8.09 2.60
CA CYS A 39 13.04 7.38 2.90
C CYS A 39 14.17 7.64 1.87
N GLY A 40 14.33 8.90 1.43
CA GLY A 40 15.36 9.28 0.46
C GLY A 40 15.12 8.82 -0.98
N LYS A 41 13.92 8.34 -1.29
CA LYS A 41 13.52 7.88 -2.63
C LYS A 41 12.23 8.55 -3.06
N TRP A 42 12.03 8.66 -4.36
CA TRP A 42 10.76 9.10 -4.92
C TRP A 42 9.88 7.89 -5.25
N TYR A 43 8.59 8.01 -4.96
CA TYR A 43 7.58 7.02 -5.26
C TYR A 43 6.47 7.64 -6.10
N VAL A 44 5.91 6.84 -7.02
CA VAL A 44 4.75 7.19 -7.82
C VAL A 44 3.60 6.26 -7.45
N SER A 45 2.55 6.80 -6.86
CA SER A 45 1.31 6.06 -6.65
C SER A 45 0.40 6.25 -7.87
N ILE A 46 0.08 5.16 -8.56
CA ILE A 46 -0.83 5.17 -9.72
C ILE A 46 -2.18 4.65 -9.25
N GLN A 47 -3.22 5.46 -9.38
CA GLN A 47 -4.59 5.10 -9.07
C GLN A 47 -5.31 4.70 -10.35
N THR A 48 -5.85 3.49 -10.41
CA THR A 48 -6.62 3.00 -11.55
C THR A 48 -8.06 2.68 -11.24
N GLU A 49 -8.93 2.83 -12.23
CA GLU A 49 -10.29 2.32 -12.18
C GLU A 49 -10.41 1.14 -13.15
N TYR A 50 -10.95 0.03 -12.69
CA TYR A 50 -11.26 -1.14 -13.52
C TYR A 50 -12.43 -1.89 -12.90
N GLU A 51 -13.18 -2.60 -13.74
CA GLU A 51 -14.22 -3.50 -13.27
C GLU A 51 -13.57 -4.74 -12.67
N VAL A 52 -13.88 -4.99 -11.40
CA VAL A 52 -13.51 -6.22 -10.72
C VAL A 52 -14.71 -7.15 -10.84
N PRO A 53 -14.55 -8.37 -11.40
CA PRO A 53 -15.64 -9.34 -11.41
C PRO A 53 -16.04 -9.66 -9.97
N ASP A 54 -17.34 -9.92 -9.76
CA ASP A 54 -17.81 -10.32 -8.44
C ASP A 54 -17.01 -11.54 -7.95
N PRO A 55 -16.47 -11.49 -6.72
CA PRO A 55 -15.69 -12.60 -6.21
C PRO A 55 -16.57 -13.85 -6.13
N ALA A 56 -16.26 -14.84 -6.96
CA ALA A 56 -16.91 -16.15 -6.91
C ALA A 56 -16.50 -16.85 -5.60
N HIS A 57 -17.40 -16.80 -4.62
CA HIS A 57 -17.25 -17.50 -3.35
C HIS A 57 -17.62 -18.97 -3.55
N ASN A 58 -16.61 -19.85 -3.58
CA ASN A 58 -16.79 -21.30 -3.75
C ASN A 58 -17.24 -22.04 -2.48
N ALA A 59 -17.52 -21.35 -1.37
CA ALA A 59 -17.78 -22.03 -0.11
C ALA A 59 -19.27 -22.34 0.07
N ALA A 60 -19.54 -23.52 0.61
CA ALA A 60 -20.88 -24.07 0.75
C ALA A 60 -21.62 -23.56 2.00
N SER A 61 -20.96 -22.77 2.85
CA SER A 61 -21.47 -22.32 4.15
C SER A 61 -20.98 -20.91 4.49
N ILE A 62 -21.84 -20.17 5.20
CA ILE A 62 -21.52 -18.87 5.79
C ILE A 62 -21.05 -19.09 7.23
N VAL A 63 -19.91 -18.51 7.60
CA VAL A 63 -19.34 -18.56 8.95
C VAL A 63 -19.11 -17.13 9.43
N GLY A 64 -19.59 -16.80 10.62
CA GLY A 64 -19.37 -15.50 11.24
C GLY A 64 -17.92 -15.37 11.72
N LEU A 65 -17.30 -14.19 11.53
CA LEU A 65 -15.95 -13.87 11.99
C LEU A 65 -16.02 -12.79 13.09
N ASP A 66 -15.61 -13.14 14.30
CA ASP A 66 -15.41 -12.20 15.40
C ASP A 66 -13.90 -11.94 15.59
N ALA A 67 -13.44 -10.73 15.29
CA ALA A 67 -12.02 -10.37 15.37
C ALA A 67 -11.73 -9.54 16.63
N GLY A 68 -10.77 -10.00 17.45
CA GLY A 68 -10.44 -9.38 18.73
C GLY A 68 -8.93 -9.23 18.98
N VAL A 69 -8.58 -8.55 20.06
CA VAL A 69 -7.19 -8.35 20.47
C VAL A 69 -6.63 -9.58 21.18
N THR A 70 -7.46 -10.25 21.99
CA THR A 70 -7.08 -11.47 22.73
C THR A 70 -7.15 -12.72 21.87
N LYS A 71 -8.11 -12.77 20.94
CA LYS A 71 -8.28 -13.82 19.93
C LYS A 71 -8.34 -13.13 18.57
N LEU A 72 -7.39 -13.42 17.68
CA LEU A 72 -7.25 -12.72 16.40
C LEU A 72 -8.53 -12.83 15.58
N ALA A 73 -9.09 -14.03 15.50
CA ALA A 73 -10.38 -14.30 14.89
C ALA A 73 -11.01 -15.53 15.53
N THR A 74 -12.29 -15.46 15.87
CA THR A 74 -13.12 -16.59 16.26
C THR A 74 -14.17 -16.80 15.17
N LEU A 75 -14.23 -18.01 14.65
CA LEU A 75 -15.23 -18.42 13.68
C LEU A 75 -16.46 -19.00 14.40
N SER A 76 -17.64 -18.84 13.82
CA SER A 76 -18.88 -19.42 14.37
C SER A 76 -18.91 -20.96 14.36
N ASP A 77 -17.96 -21.61 13.68
CA ASP A 77 -17.72 -23.05 13.74
C ASP A 77 -16.91 -23.49 14.97
N GLY A 78 -16.48 -22.53 15.82
CA GLY A 78 -15.69 -22.76 17.02
C GLY A 78 -14.17 -22.67 16.81
N THR A 79 -13.68 -22.48 15.59
CA THR A 79 -12.25 -22.31 15.30
C THR A 79 -11.75 -20.97 15.85
N VAL A 80 -10.61 -21.01 16.54
CA VAL A 80 -9.99 -19.80 17.12
C VAL A 80 -8.59 -19.60 16.57
N TYR A 81 -8.37 -18.47 15.90
CA TYR A 81 -7.05 -18.00 15.49
C TYR A 81 -6.41 -17.17 16.60
N GLN A 82 -5.20 -17.56 17.02
CA GLN A 82 -4.46 -16.86 18.07
C GLN A 82 -3.74 -15.63 17.51
N PRO A 83 -3.60 -14.55 18.29
CA PRO A 83 -2.87 -13.36 17.86
C PRO A 83 -1.39 -13.67 17.69
N VAL A 84 -0.85 -13.31 16.53
CA VAL A 84 0.59 -13.19 16.32
C VAL A 84 1.07 -11.99 17.13
N ASN A 85 1.64 -12.26 18.32
CA ASN A 85 2.14 -11.29 19.30
C ASN A 85 3.37 -10.47 18.81
N SER A 86 3.41 -10.11 17.53
CA SER A 86 4.50 -9.38 16.87
C SER A 86 4.72 -7.99 17.50
N PHE A 87 3.64 -7.34 17.96
CA PHE A 87 3.73 -6.06 18.66
C PHE A 87 4.51 -6.21 19.98
N LYS A 88 4.17 -7.19 20.82
CA LYS A 88 4.85 -7.43 22.10
C LYS A 88 6.34 -7.71 21.91
N ALA A 89 6.70 -8.49 20.88
CA ALA A 89 8.09 -8.77 20.55
C ALA A 89 8.87 -7.50 20.14
N ASN A 90 8.24 -6.60 19.39
CA ASN A 90 8.91 -5.42 18.82
C ASN A 90 8.67 -4.12 19.60
N GLN A 91 7.85 -4.14 20.65
CA GLN A 91 7.42 -2.93 21.38
C GLN A 91 8.61 -2.12 21.91
N ARG A 92 9.60 -2.79 22.49
CA ARG A 92 10.82 -2.13 23.01
C ARG A 92 11.62 -1.46 21.90
N LYS A 93 11.78 -2.15 20.77
CA LYS A 93 12.49 -1.64 19.59
C LYS A 93 11.74 -0.45 18.98
N LEU A 94 10.43 -0.56 18.82
CA LEU A 94 9.57 0.52 18.34
C LEU A 94 9.68 1.76 19.23
N ALA A 95 9.54 1.61 20.55
CA ALA A 95 9.64 2.74 21.47
C ALA A 95 11.03 3.37 21.46
N ALA A 96 12.09 2.58 21.32
CA ALA A 96 13.46 3.10 21.18
C ALA A 96 13.63 3.90 19.87
N LEU A 97 13.13 3.38 18.74
CA LEU A 97 13.18 4.05 17.45
C LEU A 97 12.34 5.33 17.42
N GLN A 98 11.13 5.30 17.97
CA GLN A 98 10.27 6.49 18.08
C GLN A 98 10.93 7.60 18.91
N ARG A 99 11.54 7.26 20.06
CA ARG A 99 12.30 8.25 20.85
C ARG A 99 13.55 8.76 20.13
N ARG A 100 14.21 7.94 19.31
CA ARG A 100 15.34 8.39 18.48
C ARG A 100 14.86 9.37 17.41
N LEU A 101 13.75 9.06 16.74
CA LEU A 101 13.12 9.93 15.74
C LEU A 101 12.67 11.26 16.35
N SER A 102 12.02 11.25 17.52
CA SER A 102 11.54 12.48 18.17
C SER A 102 12.67 13.43 18.59
N ARG A 103 13.89 12.91 18.76
CA ARG A 103 15.09 13.68 19.11
C ARG A 103 15.92 14.09 17.89
N LYS A 104 15.60 13.58 16.69
CA LYS A 104 16.28 14.04 15.47
C LYS A 104 15.80 15.45 15.14
N VAL A 105 16.76 16.36 14.95
CA VAL A 105 16.51 17.73 14.51
C VAL A 105 16.25 17.73 13.01
N LYS A 106 15.13 18.33 12.62
CA LYS A 106 14.71 18.51 11.22
C LYS A 106 15.82 19.26 10.46
N PHE A 107 16.27 18.72 9.32
CA PHE A 107 17.36 19.24 8.46
C PHE A 107 18.81 19.01 8.92
N SER A 108 19.08 18.04 9.81
CA SER A 108 20.47 17.66 10.11
C SER A 108 21.08 16.80 8.98
N LEU A 109 22.38 16.98 8.68
CA LEU A 109 23.12 16.31 7.59
C LEU A 109 23.03 14.77 7.55
N SER A 110 22.55 14.12 8.61
CA SER A 110 22.26 12.67 8.66
C SER A 110 20.91 12.26 8.05
N GLU A 111 20.13 13.22 7.55
CA GLU A 111 18.82 13.01 6.93
C GLU A 111 18.93 12.80 5.40
N THR A 112 20.07 13.18 4.82
CA THR A 112 20.35 13.18 3.37
C THR A 112 21.34 12.10 2.95
N GLU A 113 21.23 10.87 3.46
CA GLU A 113 21.95 9.72 2.86
C GLU A 113 21.03 8.97 1.91
N ALA A 114 20.72 9.59 0.77
CA ALA A 114 20.25 8.91 -0.45
C ALA A 114 20.24 9.86 -1.66
N GLU A 115 21.26 10.70 -1.83
CA GLU A 115 21.44 11.43 -3.09
C GLU A 115 22.17 10.54 -4.10
N ASN A 116 21.49 9.48 -4.53
CA ASN A 116 21.74 8.90 -5.85
C ASN A 116 20.50 9.18 -6.70
N PRO A 117 20.59 9.33 -8.03
CA PRO A 117 19.40 9.36 -8.89
C PRO A 117 18.71 7.99 -8.82
N VAL A 118 17.89 7.79 -7.78
CA VAL A 118 17.20 6.53 -7.56
C VAL A 118 16.00 6.47 -8.51
N PRO A 119 15.82 5.39 -9.28
CA PRO A 119 14.62 5.23 -10.10
C PRO A 119 13.39 5.35 -9.22
N VAL A 120 12.47 6.21 -9.65
CA VAL A 120 11.19 6.43 -8.97
C VAL A 120 10.45 5.10 -8.89
N LEU A 121 10.03 4.65 -7.71
CA LEU A 121 9.33 3.37 -7.57
C LEU A 121 7.83 3.60 -7.76
N ALA A 122 7.20 2.97 -8.76
CA ALA A 122 5.76 3.09 -8.92
C ALA A 122 5.02 1.98 -8.18
N TYR A 123 3.97 2.31 -7.44
CA TYR A 123 3.05 1.39 -6.79
C TYR A 123 1.62 1.69 -7.27
N CYS A 124 0.93 0.69 -7.84
CA CYS A 124 -0.47 0.81 -8.23
C CYS A 124 -1.39 0.60 -7.02
N GLN A 125 -2.22 1.59 -6.70
CA GLN A 125 -3.31 1.48 -5.73
C GLN A 125 -4.61 1.25 -6.48
N TYR A 126 -5.29 0.15 -6.18
CA TYR A 126 -6.61 -0.17 -6.71
C TYR A 126 -7.69 0.38 -5.76
N PRO A 127 -8.40 1.46 -6.09
CA PRO A 127 -9.68 1.77 -5.49
C PRO A 127 -10.71 0.75 -5.98
N ALA A 128 -11.02 -0.26 -5.17
CA ALA A 128 -12.15 -1.12 -5.44
C ALA A 128 -13.43 -0.30 -5.33
N ARG A 129 -14.15 -0.11 -6.44
CA ARG A 129 -15.57 0.26 -6.39
C ARG A 129 -16.34 -1.03 -6.17
N LEU A 130 -16.77 -1.29 -4.95
CA LEU A 130 -17.72 -2.37 -4.67
C LEU A 130 -19.02 -2.04 -5.43
N PRO A 131 -19.61 -2.99 -6.18
CA PRO A 131 -20.92 -2.77 -6.77
C PRO A 131 -21.92 -2.44 -5.66
N SER A 132 -22.68 -1.36 -5.84
CA SER A 132 -23.76 -0.99 -4.92
C SER A 132 -24.74 -2.14 -4.84
N GLN A 133 -24.82 -2.81 -3.70
CA GLN A 133 -25.87 -3.80 -3.48
C GLN A 133 -27.21 -3.08 -3.56
N SER A 134 -27.94 -3.34 -4.64
CA SER A 134 -29.35 -2.99 -4.74
C SER A 134 -30.10 -3.85 -3.73
N HIS A 135 -30.59 -3.21 -2.66
CA HIS A 135 -31.50 -3.80 -1.69
C HIS A 135 -32.73 -4.41 -2.40
N GLN A 136 -33.06 -5.65 -2.03
CA GLN A 136 -34.43 -6.15 -1.95
C GLN A 136 -34.64 -6.66 -0.53
#